data_AF-A0A2N3N634-F1
#
_entry.id   AF-A0A2N3N634-F1
#
_cell.length_a   1.000
_cell.length_b   1.000
_cell.length_c   1.000
_cell.angle_alpha   90.00
_cell.angle_beta   90.00
_cell.angle_gamma   90.00
#
_symmetry.space_group_name_H-M   'P 1'
#
loop_
_entity.id
_entity.type
_entity.pdbx_description
1 polymer ?
#
loop_
_entity_poly.entity_id
_entity_poly.type
_entity_poly.pdbx_seq_one_letter_code
_entity_poly.pdbx_strand_id
1 'polypeptide(L)'
;TPRGVVRDALKKHKRLPPSSQSANLPTVTSTITSYLPYLLALDYGLRPDSTAIRVEATSSVPTIEWRPTLTDVAIPGREGPRAKIRSLDQEVSFVLLTLANAHTLLARAALHPLYLTSIASVGTTERTTAIQAATRSLLDAASIYEYAATRAENRVAKKPIPCVDIAPSTIRGLGALALAEATLLAVLKDDPYPAVVAQDRNENDREWMYKAPDIPKVRAHLFARLCLAAAEHAARASAQLQAAAASTMAGKVDGELVKYVEDLRRTSRAKACRFFGIDAELGGQSGTAIAWLNAGLQELGAERKDDKKSFGLSRLKREWSDKREDKRVERETDWGADGGKLEETRVLDMLSEKWNKMNDTVLTQAIPPTGPLLAKMPTGREIHSVQPFQAPTLDKHTLDSMRALPEQTDEFGGDLPSSDDESAQTLVSGAYPESTGTPGRSGSASIGYY
;
A
#
# COMPACT_ATOMS: atom_id res chain seq x y z
N THR A 1 17.67 -18.48 10.93
CA THR A 1 17.12 -17.42 11.82
C THR A 1 15.79 -16.92 11.28
N PRO A 2 14.85 -16.47 12.13
CA PRO A 2 13.53 -15.97 11.69
C PRO A 2 13.61 -14.86 10.64
N ARG A 3 14.53 -13.90 10.83
CA ARG A 3 14.83 -12.84 9.85
C ARG A 3 15.22 -13.37 8.46
N GLY A 4 15.96 -14.48 8.41
CA GLY A 4 16.33 -15.14 7.16
C GLY A 4 15.12 -15.66 6.39
N VAL A 5 14.16 -16.25 7.10
CA VAL A 5 12.90 -16.76 6.52
C VAL A 5 12.09 -15.61 5.92
N VAL A 6 11.93 -14.49 6.63
CA VAL A 6 11.27 -13.27 6.09
C VAL A 6 11.96 -12.78 4.83
N ARG A 7 13.29 -12.62 4.87
CA ARG A 7 14.08 -12.17 3.71
C ARG A 7 13.87 -13.07 2.50
N ASP A 8 13.85 -14.38 2.70
CA ASP A 8 13.77 -15.34 1.60
C ASP A 8 12.33 -15.52 1.10
N ALA A 9 11.31 -15.34 1.95
CA ALA A 9 9.92 -15.18 1.55
C ALA A 9 9.69 -13.92 0.70
N LEU A 10 10.23 -12.76 1.10
CA LEU A 10 10.14 -11.51 0.33
C LEU A 10 10.89 -11.61 -1.01
N LYS A 11 12.05 -12.26 -1.05
CA LYS A 11 12.77 -12.56 -2.31
C LYS A 11 11.97 -13.50 -3.22
N LYS A 12 11.30 -14.51 -2.65
CA LYS A 12 10.44 -15.44 -3.40
C LYS A 12 9.29 -14.65 -4.02
N HIS A 13 8.55 -13.90 -3.20
CA HIS A 13 7.44 -13.04 -3.64
C HIS A 13 7.84 -12.14 -4.81
N LYS A 14 8.93 -11.36 -4.67
CA LYS A 14 9.43 -10.47 -5.73
C LYS A 14 9.81 -11.18 -7.04
N ARG A 15 10.17 -12.46 -6.98
CA ARG A 15 10.55 -13.26 -8.16
C ARG A 15 9.37 -13.94 -8.85
N LEU A 16 8.18 -13.93 -8.26
CA LEU A 16 6.98 -14.48 -8.88
C LEU A 16 6.50 -13.56 -10.02
N PRO A 17 5.92 -14.13 -11.10
CA PRO A 17 5.20 -13.32 -12.08
C PRO A 17 4.01 -12.60 -11.39
N PRO A 18 3.58 -11.42 -11.89
CA PRO A 18 2.55 -10.60 -11.23
C PRO A 18 1.29 -11.39 -10.83
N SER A 19 0.76 -12.21 -11.76
CA SER A 19 -0.42 -13.08 -11.57
C SER A 19 -0.26 -14.21 -10.53
N SER A 20 0.91 -14.35 -9.92
CA SER A 20 1.17 -15.30 -8.82
C SER A 20 1.60 -14.60 -7.52
N GLN A 21 1.77 -13.27 -7.53
CA GLN A 21 2.17 -12.52 -6.34
C GLN A 21 1.04 -12.43 -5.32
N SER A 22 -0.20 -12.17 -5.76
CA SER A 22 -1.39 -12.08 -4.91
C SER A 22 -1.62 -13.34 -4.08
N ALA A 23 -1.59 -14.51 -4.72
CA ALA A 23 -1.69 -15.83 -4.06
C ALA A 23 -0.57 -16.10 -3.04
N ASN A 24 0.56 -15.38 -3.10
CA ASN A 24 1.68 -15.55 -2.18
C ASN A 24 1.66 -14.58 -0.98
N LEU A 25 0.84 -13.53 -1.01
CA LEU A 25 0.73 -12.54 0.08
C LEU A 25 0.41 -13.16 1.46
N PRO A 26 -0.47 -14.18 1.62
CA PRO A 26 -0.71 -14.80 2.92
C PRO A 26 0.53 -15.46 3.53
N THR A 27 1.45 -15.97 2.69
CA THR A 27 2.74 -16.50 3.15
C THR A 27 3.65 -15.37 3.64
N VAL A 28 3.66 -14.22 2.95
CA VAL A 28 4.45 -13.05 3.35
C VAL A 28 3.97 -12.49 4.68
N THR A 29 2.66 -12.24 4.85
CA THR A 29 2.09 -11.73 6.11
C THR A 29 2.34 -12.69 7.26
N SER A 30 2.06 -13.99 7.10
CA SER A 30 2.32 -15.01 8.12
C SER A 30 3.79 -15.03 8.55
N THR A 31 4.73 -15.02 7.60
CA THR A 31 6.17 -15.05 7.91
C THR A 31 6.64 -13.80 8.65
N ILE A 32 6.13 -12.62 8.27
CA ILE A 32 6.45 -11.36 8.96
C ILE A 32 5.86 -11.35 10.38
N THR A 33 4.59 -11.75 10.54
CA THR A 33 3.93 -11.84 11.85
C THR A 33 4.67 -12.80 12.79
N SER A 34 5.17 -13.93 12.29
CA SER A 34 6.01 -14.85 13.08
C SER A 34 7.37 -14.27 13.47
N TYR A 35 7.95 -13.36 12.67
CA TYR A 35 9.23 -12.72 12.99
C TYR A 35 9.11 -11.55 13.97
N LEU A 36 8.02 -10.77 13.84
CA LEU A 36 7.80 -9.53 14.57
C LEU A 36 8.00 -9.63 16.10
N PRO A 37 7.50 -10.64 16.84
CA PRO A 37 7.70 -10.72 18.30
C PRO A 37 9.17 -10.87 18.69
N TYR A 38 9.99 -11.62 17.92
CA TYR A 38 11.43 -11.74 18.17
C TYR A 38 12.15 -10.39 17.99
N LEU A 39 11.78 -9.65 16.93
CA LEU A 39 12.39 -8.35 16.65
C LEU A 39 11.98 -7.29 17.70
N LEU A 40 10.72 -7.30 18.15
CA LEU A 40 10.24 -6.41 19.20
C LEU A 40 10.87 -6.72 20.57
N ALA A 41 11.03 -8.00 20.92
CA ALA A 41 11.71 -8.40 22.15
C ALA A 41 13.19 -7.97 22.16
N LEU A 42 13.89 -8.11 21.03
CA LEU A 42 15.28 -7.63 20.88
C LEU A 42 15.40 -6.10 20.94
N ASP A 43 14.50 -5.36 20.28
CA ASP A 43 14.51 -3.90 20.37
C ASP A 43 14.22 -3.41 21.79
N TYR A 44 13.22 -4.00 22.46
CA TYR A 44 12.88 -3.65 23.85
C TYR A 44 14.06 -3.96 24.79
N GLY A 45 14.61 -5.18 24.72
CA GLY A 45 15.67 -5.63 25.63
C GLY A 45 17.05 -4.97 25.42
N LEU A 46 17.23 -4.19 24.35
CA LEU A 46 18.42 -3.33 24.13
C LEU A 46 18.22 -1.89 24.63
N ARG A 47 17.05 -1.53 25.17
CA ARG A 47 16.82 -0.18 25.71
C ARG A 47 17.35 -0.06 27.14
N PRO A 48 17.92 1.10 27.55
CA PRO A 48 18.46 1.28 28.90
C PRO A 48 17.43 1.17 30.04
N ASP A 49 16.15 1.37 29.73
CA ASP A 49 15.01 1.33 30.66
C ASP A 49 14.32 -0.05 30.74
N SER A 50 14.80 -1.04 29.98
CA SER A 50 14.21 -2.38 29.99
C SER A 50 14.56 -3.16 31.26
N THR A 51 13.53 -3.41 32.08
CA THR A 51 13.64 -4.18 33.33
C THR A 51 13.27 -5.65 33.17
N ALA A 52 12.52 -6.02 32.13
CA ALA A 52 11.98 -7.38 31.94
C ALA A 52 12.85 -8.28 31.04
N ILE A 53 13.59 -7.71 30.09
CA ILE A 53 14.50 -8.41 29.19
C ILE A 53 15.78 -7.59 29.09
N ARG A 54 16.96 -8.18 29.31
CA ARG A 54 18.24 -7.53 29.08
C ARG A 54 19.00 -8.31 28.02
N VAL A 55 19.28 -7.66 26.88
CA VAL A 55 20.04 -8.25 25.78
C VAL A 55 21.46 -7.71 25.83
N GLU A 56 22.43 -8.60 26.00
CA GLU A 56 23.84 -8.23 25.95
C GLU A 56 24.37 -8.38 24.53
N ALA A 57 24.84 -7.27 23.97
CA ALA A 57 25.36 -7.21 22.61
C ALA A 57 26.82 -7.69 22.60
N THR A 58 27.04 -9.00 22.49
CA THR A 58 28.36 -9.66 22.38
C THR A 58 29.12 -9.34 21.08
N SER A 59 28.52 -8.61 20.15
CA SER A 59 29.13 -8.22 18.88
C SER A 59 28.60 -6.87 18.38
N SER A 60 29.33 -6.24 17.45
CA SER A 60 28.94 -4.94 16.88
C SER A 60 27.59 -5.02 16.16
N VAL A 61 26.77 -3.98 16.31
CA VAL A 61 25.41 -3.92 15.73
C VAL A 61 25.48 -4.25 14.24
N PRO A 62 24.75 -5.27 13.76
CA PRO A 62 24.85 -5.72 12.37
C PRO A 62 24.45 -4.59 11.41
N THR A 63 25.27 -4.36 10.39
CA THR A 63 24.93 -3.40 9.32
C THR A 63 23.81 -3.99 8.48
N ILE A 64 22.61 -3.45 8.65
CA ILE A 64 21.42 -3.89 7.92
C ILE A 64 21.05 -2.85 6.85
N GLU A 65 20.57 -3.35 5.71
CA GLU A 65 20.25 -2.54 4.54
C GLU A 65 18.87 -2.87 3.98
N TRP A 66 18.01 -1.84 3.92
CA TRP A 66 16.70 -1.90 3.25
C TRP A 66 16.75 -1.19 1.90
N ARG A 67 15.76 -1.46 1.07
CA ARG A 67 15.50 -0.67 -0.14
C ARG A 67 14.27 0.18 0.12
N PRO A 68 14.41 1.52 0.13
CA PRO A 68 13.27 2.43 0.07
C PRO A 68 12.42 2.11 -1.17
N THR A 69 11.11 2.15 -1.01
CA THR A 69 10.10 1.94 -2.06
C THR A 69 9.28 3.20 -2.36
N LEU A 70 9.26 4.16 -1.44
CA LEU A 70 8.49 5.41 -1.53
C LEU A 70 9.37 6.63 -1.79
N THR A 71 10.69 6.43 -1.90
CA THR A 71 11.65 7.47 -2.28
C THR A 71 11.67 7.61 -3.81
N ASP A 72 11.49 8.83 -4.30
CA ASP A 72 11.50 9.17 -5.74
C ASP A 72 12.79 8.71 -6.43
N VAL A 73 12.66 8.06 -7.58
CA VAL A 73 13.76 7.41 -8.29
C VAL A 73 14.18 8.27 -9.47
N ALA A 74 15.38 8.87 -9.38
CA ALA A 74 15.92 9.78 -10.40
C ALA A 74 16.08 9.17 -11.82
N ILE A 75 16.01 7.84 -11.96
CA ILE A 75 16.08 7.12 -13.26
C ILE A 75 14.97 6.05 -13.28
N PRO A 76 13.91 6.22 -14.09
CA PRO A 76 12.87 5.20 -14.24
C PRO A 76 13.43 3.82 -14.60
N GLY A 77 12.93 2.78 -13.94
CA GLY A 77 13.35 1.39 -14.16
C GLY A 77 14.67 0.97 -13.47
N ARG A 78 15.39 1.88 -12.80
CA ARG A 78 16.58 1.54 -11.99
C ARG A 78 16.19 1.37 -10.52
N GLU A 79 16.67 0.32 -9.86
CA GLU A 79 16.47 0.20 -8.40
C GLU A 79 17.23 1.29 -7.64
N GLY A 80 16.56 1.95 -6.68
CA GLY A 80 17.16 2.95 -5.81
C GLY A 80 18.27 2.39 -4.89
N PRO A 81 19.15 3.25 -4.35
CA PRO A 81 20.20 2.84 -3.44
C PRO A 81 19.63 2.24 -2.14
N ARG A 82 20.37 1.32 -1.52
CA ARG A 82 19.98 0.75 -0.23
C ARG A 82 20.22 1.77 0.89
N ALA A 83 19.22 1.93 1.75
CA ALA A 83 19.32 2.69 2.99
C ALA A 83 19.97 1.82 4.08
N LYS A 84 21.12 2.27 4.60
CA LYS A 84 21.82 1.65 5.73
C LYS A 84 21.14 2.07 7.04
N ILE A 85 20.47 1.13 7.71
CA ILE A 85 19.86 1.40 9.02
C ILE A 85 20.89 1.25 10.14
N ARG A 86 20.69 2.00 11.23
CA ARG A 86 21.65 2.15 12.35
C ARG A 86 21.04 1.86 13.73
N SER A 87 19.86 1.25 13.77
CA SER A 87 19.14 0.83 14.99
C SER A 87 18.09 -0.23 14.68
N LEU A 88 17.76 -1.09 15.66
CA LEU A 88 16.66 -2.06 15.52
C LEU A 88 15.30 -1.38 15.35
N ASP A 89 15.07 -0.21 15.95
CA ASP A 89 13.83 0.52 15.75
C ASP A 89 13.55 0.87 14.27
N GLN A 90 14.61 1.11 13.48
CA GLN A 90 14.48 1.30 12.04
C GLN A 90 14.14 0.00 11.32
N GLU A 91 14.70 -1.15 11.75
CA GLU A 91 14.30 -2.49 11.28
C GLU A 91 12.82 -2.75 11.58
N VAL A 92 12.38 -2.52 12.83
CA VAL A 92 10.98 -2.65 13.27
C VAL A 92 10.07 -1.84 12.37
N SER A 93 10.45 -0.60 12.06
CA SER A 93 9.68 0.29 11.20
C SER A 93 9.54 -0.27 9.78
N PHE A 94 10.63 -0.68 9.13
CA PHE A 94 10.57 -1.29 7.80
C PHE A 94 9.75 -2.60 7.79
N VAL A 95 9.86 -3.42 8.83
CA VAL A 95 9.11 -4.69 8.94
C VAL A 95 7.61 -4.42 9.13
N LEU A 96 7.22 -3.46 9.98
CA LEU A 96 5.82 -3.03 10.14
C LEU A 96 5.25 -2.44 8.85
N LEU A 97 6.00 -1.57 8.16
CA LEU A 97 5.57 -1.03 6.87
C LEU A 97 5.44 -2.12 5.81
N THR A 98 6.32 -3.13 5.81
CA THR A 98 6.22 -4.27 4.89
C THR A 98 4.95 -5.09 5.18
N LEU A 99 4.60 -5.29 6.46
CA LEU A 99 3.36 -5.96 6.85
C LEU A 99 2.12 -5.15 6.40
N ALA A 100 2.07 -3.85 6.69
CA ALA A 100 0.96 -2.99 6.32
C ALA A 100 0.77 -2.91 4.79
N ASN A 101 1.86 -2.81 4.01
CA ASN A 101 1.81 -2.88 2.55
C ASN A 101 1.35 -4.26 2.04
N ALA A 102 1.71 -5.36 2.71
CA ALA A 102 1.17 -6.68 2.35
C ALA A 102 -0.35 -6.77 2.59
N HIS A 103 -0.87 -6.09 3.62
CA HIS A 103 -2.31 -5.96 3.86
C HIS A 103 -3.03 -5.07 2.83
N THR A 104 -2.45 -3.95 2.38
CA THR A 104 -3.06 -3.16 1.28
C THR A 104 -3.07 -3.93 -0.04
N LEU A 105 -2.03 -4.71 -0.33
CA LEU A 105 -1.99 -5.62 -1.48
C LEU A 105 -3.00 -6.77 -1.36
N LEU A 106 -3.26 -7.31 -0.16
CA LEU A 106 -4.32 -8.29 0.08
C LEU A 106 -5.71 -7.69 -0.17
N ALA A 107 -5.94 -6.44 0.24
CA ALA A 107 -7.19 -5.74 -0.05
C ALA A 107 -7.41 -5.57 -1.56
N ARG A 108 -6.38 -5.14 -2.28
CA ARG A 108 -6.37 -5.03 -3.74
C ARG A 108 -6.67 -6.38 -4.41
N ALA A 109 -6.02 -7.47 -3.99
CA ALA A 109 -6.25 -8.81 -4.53
C ALA A 109 -7.68 -9.30 -4.27
N ALA A 110 -8.26 -9.02 -3.09
CA ALA A 110 -9.65 -9.35 -2.78
C ALA A 110 -10.67 -8.58 -3.63
N LEU A 111 -10.35 -7.34 -4.04
CA LEU A 111 -11.23 -6.51 -4.88
C LEU A 111 -11.11 -6.83 -6.38
N HIS A 112 -9.98 -7.37 -6.84
CA HIS A 112 -9.68 -7.60 -8.26
C HIS A 112 -10.80 -8.29 -9.06
N PRO A 113 -11.47 -9.36 -8.57
CA PRO A 113 -12.55 -10.01 -9.32
C PRO A 113 -13.75 -9.09 -9.63
N LEU A 114 -13.97 -8.04 -8.84
CA LEU A 114 -15.10 -7.12 -8.99
C LEU A 114 -14.96 -6.14 -10.16
N TYR A 115 -13.75 -6.03 -10.74
CA TYR A 115 -13.43 -5.11 -11.82
C TYR A 115 -13.24 -5.81 -13.18
N LEU A 116 -13.25 -7.14 -13.23
CA LEU A 116 -13.11 -7.90 -14.47
C LEU A 116 -14.40 -7.81 -15.31
N THR A 117 -14.31 -7.21 -16.50
CA THR A 117 -15.42 -7.09 -17.46
C THR A 117 -15.42 -8.17 -18.54
N SER A 118 -14.41 -9.05 -18.57
CA SER A 118 -14.27 -10.15 -19.55
C SER A 118 -14.89 -11.47 -19.10
N ILE A 119 -15.46 -11.52 -17.90
CA ILE A 119 -16.14 -12.68 -17.32
C ILE A 119 -17.58 -12.32 -16.91
N ALA A 120 -18.37 -13.31 -16.47
CA ALA A 120 -19.69 -13.07 -15.88
C ALA A 120 -19.57 -12.22 -14.61
N SER A 121 -20.60 -11.43 -14.30
CA SER A 121 -20.64 -10.58 -13.11
C SER A 121 -20.59 -11.40 -11.81
N VAL A 122 -19.78 -10.93 -10.86
CA VAL A 122 -19.60 -11.57 -9.54
C VAL A 122 -20.90 -11.47 -8.73
N GLY A 123 -21.32 -12.59 -8.12
CA GLY A 123 -22.58 -12.66 -7.38
C GLY A 123 -22.58 -11.78 -6.11
N THR A 124 -23.77 -11.31 -5.69
CA THR A 124 -23.92 -10.39 -4.54
C THR A 124 -23.25 -10.86 -3.25
N THR A 125 -23.28 -12.17 -2.96
CA THR A 125 -22.64 -12.78 -1.78
C THR A 125 -21.12 -12.72 -1.88
N GLU A 126 -20.56 -13.05 -3.05
CA GLU A 126 -19.12 -13.01 -3.33
C GLU A 126 -18.60 -11.57 -3.30
N ARG A 127 -19.33 -10.63 -3.93
CA ARG A 127 -19.07 -9.18 -3.84
C ARG A 127 -19.00 -8.70 -2.40
N THR A 128 -19.98 -9.08 -1.57
CA THR A 128 -20.01 -8.71 -0.16
C THR A 128 -18.81 -9.27 0.59
N THR A 129 -18.45 -10.53 0.31
CA THR A 129 -17.32 -11.22 0.94
C THR A 129 -15.98 -10.58 0.56
N ALA A 130 -15.78 -10.27 -0.72
CA ALA A 130 -14.62 -9.57 -1.26
C ALA A 130 -14.43 -8.20 -0.60
N ILE A 131 -15.49 -7.37 -0.54
CA ILE A 131 -15.44 -6.03 0.06
C ILE A 131 -15.19 -6.12 1.57
N GLN A 132 -15.76 -7.10 2.28
CA GLN A 132 -15.49 -7.34 3.71
C GLN A 132 -14.06 -7.85 3.97
N ALA A 133 -13.48 -8.66 3.08
CA ALA A 133 -12.08 -9.06 3.17
C ALA A 133 -11.15 -7.87 2.97
N ALA A 134 -11.37 -7.07 1.92
CA ALA A 134 -10.59 -5.89 1.63
C ALA A 134 -10.69 -4.81 2.73
N THR A 135 -11.89 -4.56 3.25
CA THR A 135 -12.10 -3.62 4.36
C THR A 135 -11.32 -4.03 5.60
N ARG A 136 -11.33 -5.31 5.97
CA ARG A 136 -10.53 -5.82 7.11
C ARG A 136 -9.05 -5.58 6.89
N SER A 137 -8.51 -5.98 5.74
CA SER A 137 -7.08 -5.80 5.45
C SER A 137 -6.66 -4.33 5.43
N LEU A 138 -7.47 -3.39 4.93
CA LEU A 138 -7.16 -1.96 5.01
C LEU A 138 -7.19 -1.41 6.43
N LEU A 139 -8.11 -1.87 7.29
CA LEU A 139 -8.16 -1.48 8.70
C LEU A 139 -6.99 -2.06 9.49
N ASP A 140 -6.57 -3.30 9.20
CA ASP A 140 -5.34 -3.89 9.75
C ASP A 140 -4.14 -3.03 9.35
N ALA A 141 -3.99 -2.69 8.06
CA ALA A 141 -2.91 -1.83 7.56
C ALA A 141 -2.90 -0.46 8.25
N ALA A 142 -4.07 0.20 8.38
CA ALA A 142 -4.21 1.47 9.08
C ALA A 142 -3.77 1.38 10.55
N SER A 143 -4.13 0.30 11.27
CA SER A 143 -3.71 0.09 12.66
C SER A 143 -2.19 -0.08 12.80
N ILE A 144 -1.56 -0.81 11.86
CA ILE A 144 -0.12 -1.05 11.84
C ILE A 144 0.64 0.24 11.50
N TYR A 145 0.15 1.03 10.55
CA TYR A 145 0.70 2.35 10.23
C TYR A 145 0.61 3.31 11.42
N GLU A 146 -0.53 3.39 12.11
CA GLU A 146 -0.70 4.28 13.26
C GLU A 146 0.23 3.90 14.44
N TYR A 147 0.40 2.60 14.70
CA TYR A 147 1.37 2.10 15.68
C TYR A 147 2.82 2.40 15.26
N ALA A 148 3.19 2.15 14.00
CA ALA A 148 4.52 2.43 13.49
C ALA A 148 4.85 3.93 13.49
N ALA A 149 3.87 4.79 13.20
CA ALA A 149 4.02 6.25 13.24
C ALA A 149 4.23 6.75 14.67
N THR A 150 3.33 6.38 15.60
CA THR A 150 3.43 6.74 17.02
C THR A 150 4.76 6.30 17.62
N ARG A 151 5.23 5.11 17.24
CA ARG A 151 6.55 4.60 17.62
C ARG A 151 7.70 5.41 17.02
N ALA A 152 7.59 5.81 15.74
CA ALA A 152 8.59 6.61 15.05
C ALA A 152 8.70 8.07 15.57
N GLU A 153 7.62 8.62 16.14
CA GLU A 153 7.62 9.93 16.82
C GLU A 153 8.26 9.86 18.20
N ASN A 154 7.94 8.82 18.97
CA ASN A 154 8.49 8.58 20.32
C ASN A 154 9.96 8.10 20.32
N ARG A 155 10.70 8.29 19.21
CA ARG A 155 12.12 7.96 19.09
C ARG A 155 12.97 8.90 19.94
N VAL A 156 13.53 8.38 21.04
CA VAL A 156 14.45 9.10 21.94
C VAL A 156 15.70 9.63 21.22
N ALA A 157 16.14 8.97 20.15
CA ALA A 157 17.38 9.32 19.44
C ALA A 157 17.15 10.34 18.31
N LYS A 158 17.73 11.54 18.44
CA LYS A 158 17.83 12.59 17.39
C LYS A 158 18.74 12.21 16.19
N LYS A 159 18.81 10.92 15.81
CA LYS A 159 19.58 10.47 14.64
C LYS A 159 18.80 10.80 13.36
N PRO A 160 19.46 11.24 12.28
CA PRO A 160 18.77 11.54 11.02
C PRO A 160 18.07 10.29 10.47
N ILE A 161 16.86 10.49 9.93
CA ILE A 161 16.05 9.45 9.31
C ILE A 161 16.71 9.08 7.97
N PRO A 162 17.00 7.79 7.69
CA PRO A 162 17.82 7.39 6.55
C PRO A 162 17.09 7.44 5.19
N CYS A 163 15.75 7.45 5.18
CA CYS A 163 14.93 7.66 3.98
C CYS A 163 13.51 8.08 4.36
N VAL A 164 12.76 8.62 3.39
CA VAL A 164 11.42 9.18 3.59
C VAL A 164 10.38 8.13 4.01
N ASP A 165 10.55 6.88 3.59
CA ASP A 165 9.65 5.75 3.87
C ASP A 165 9.37 5.58 5.38
N ILE A 166 10.39 5.70 6.23
CA ILE A 166 10.26 5.53 7.70
C ILE A 166 10.23 6.87 8.46
N ALA A 167 9.90 7.96 7.77
CA ALA A 167 9.59 9.25 8.38
C ALA A 167 8.17 9.24 8.97
N PRO A 168 7.94 9.73 10.20
CA PRO A 168 6.64 9.65 10.86
C PRO A 168 5.47 10.18 10.03
N SER A 169 5.66 11.32 9.35
CA SER A 169 4.65 11.92 8.48
C SER A 169 4.30 11.01 7.30
N THR A 170 5.27 10.39 6.63
CA THR A 170 5.00 9.39 5.57
C THR A 170 4.15 8.24 6.10
N ILE A 171 4.51 7.68 7.26
CA ILE A 171 3.79 6.56 7.87
C ILE A 171 2.35 6.96 8.24
N ARG A 172 2.15 8.14 8.85
CA ARG A 172 0.79 8.69 9.10
C ARG A 172 0.02 8.94 7.82
N GLY A 173 0.69 9.37 6.76
CA GLY A 173 0.10 9.57 5.44
C GLY A 173 -0.47 8.28 4.86
N LEU A 174 0.30 7.18 4.93
CA LEU A 174 -0.16 5.85 4.50
C LEU A 174 -1.30 5.30 5.36
N GLY A 175 -1.26 5.53 6.68
CA GLY A 175 -2.36 5.17 7.58
C GLY A 175 -3.67 5.90 7.24
N ALA A 176 -3.58 7.20 6.96
CA ALA A 176 -4.73 7.99 6.52
C ALA A 176 -5.23 7.58 5.11
N LEU A 177 -4.33 7.18 4.21
CA LEU A 177 -4.70 6.66 2.89
C LEU A 177 -5.49 5.35 2.98
N ALA A 178 -4.99 4.36 3.75
CA ALA A 178 -5.68 3.10 3.96
C ALA A 178 -7.08 3.30 4.58
N LEU A 179 -7.23 4.29 5.47
CA LEU A 179 -8.52 4.66 6.05
C LEU A 179 -9.46 5.33 5.03
N ALA A 180 -8.93 6.16 4.11
CA ALA A 180 -9.72 6.74 3.01
C ALA A 180 -10.32 5.65 2.11
N GLU A 181 -9.48 4.68 1.70
CA GLU A 181 -9.88 3.54 0.87
C GLU A 181 -10.91 2.66 1.61
N ALA A 182 -10.68 2.33 2.89
CA ALA A 182 -11.61 1.56 3.70
C ALA A 182 -12.98 2.26 3.85
N THR A 183 -12.99 3.59 3.96
CA THR A 183 -14.23 4.39 4.02
C THR A 183 -14.98 4.36 2.68
N LEU A 184 -14.29 4.38 1.54
CA LEU A 184 -14.93 4.21 0.22
C LEU A 184 -15.49 2.79 0.03
N LEU A 185 -14.85 1.74 0.58
CA LEU A 185 -15.39 0.37 0.50
C LEU A 185 -16.74 0.21 1.21
N ALA A 186 -16.96 0.95 2.30
CA ALA A 186 -18.26 0.97 2.98
C ALA A 186 -19.38 1.56 2.10
N VAL A 187 -19.03 2.43 1.14
CA VAL A 187 -19.96 2.95 0.12
C VAL A 187 -20.09 1.96 -1.04
N LEU A 188 -18.98 1.50 -1.60
CA LEU A 188 -18.93 0.57 -2.75
C LEU A 188 -19.77 -0.71 -2.53
N LYS A 189 -19.87 -1.17 -1.28
CA LYS A 189 -20.69 -2.31 -0.87
C LYS A 189 -22.15 -2.19 -1.34
N ASP A 190 -22.75 -1.03 -1.09
CA ASP A 190 -24.18 -0.76 -1.30
C ASP A 190 -24.42 0.19 -2.51
N ASP A 191 -23.35 0.52 -3.27
CA ASP A 191 -23.38 1.42 -4.43
C ASP A 191 -23.58 0.64 -5.75
N PRO A 192 -24.74 0.77 -6.43
CA PRO A 192 -25.05 0.01 -7.63
C PRO A 192 -24.43 0.60 -8.90
N TYR A 193 -24.16 1.91 -8.94
CA TYR A 193 -23.81 2.61 -10.18
C TYR A 193 -22.49 2.15 -10.84
N PRO A 194 -21.41 1.84 -10.08
CA PRO A 194 -20.19 1.25 -10.66
C PRO A 194 -20.45 -0.07 -11.37
N ALA A 195 -21.35 -0.91 -10.82
CA ALA A 195 -21.70 -2.20 -11.42
C ALA A 195 -22.51 -2.01 -12.71
N VAL A 196 -23.51 -1.11 -12.71
CA VAL A 196 -24.31 -0.79 -13.91
C VAL A 196 -23.42 -0.33 -15.07
N VAL A 197 -22.45 0.56 -14.80
CA VAL A 197 -21.49 1.04 -15.81
C VAL A 197 -20.48 -0.04 -16.25
N ALA A 198 -20.19 -1.02 -15.41
CA ALA A 198 -19.37 -2.17 -15.81
C ALA A 198 -20.16 -3.17 -16.67
N GLN A 199 -21.44 -3.43 -16.35
CA GLN A 199 -22.32 -4.31 -17.12
C GLN A 199 -22.60 -3.79 -18.53
N ASP A 200 -22.86 -2.49 -18.69
CA ASP A 200 -23.05 -1.83 -19.99
C ASP A 200 -21.85 -2.03 -20.96
N ARG A 201 -20.67 -2.34 -20.41
CA ARG A 201 -19.42 -2.57 -21.15
C ARG A 201 -19.05 -4.05 -21.30
N ASN A 202 -19.81 -4.97 -20.71
CA ASN A 202 -19.53 -6.40 -20.74
C ASN A 202 -20.27 -7.05 -21.92
N GLU A 203 -19.53 -7.37 -22.99
CA GLU A 203 -20.08 -8.01 -24.20
C GLU A 203 -20.74 -9.38 -23.93
N ASN A 204 -20.43 -10.01 -22.79
CA ASN A 204 -21.04 -11.27 -22.37
C ASN A 204 -22.32 -11.08 -21.53
N ASP A 205 -22.60 -9.88 -21.05
CA ASP A 205 -23.83 -9.60 -20.29
C ASP A 205 -25.03 -9.44 -21.25
N ARG A 206 -26.01 -10.32 -21.07
CA ARG A 206 -27.25 -10.36 -21.83
C ARG A 206 -28.48 -10.09 -20.97
N GLU A 207 -28.33 -9.76 -19.70
CA GLU A 207 -29.46 -9.53 -18.78
C GLU A 207 -30.37 -8.38 -19.29
N TRP A 208 -29.75 -7.33 -19.84
CA TRP A 208 -30.43 -6.19 -20.47
C TRP A 208 -31.39 -6.59 -21.61
N MET A 209 -31.18 -7.72 -22.28
CA MET A 209 -32.06 -8.21 -23.35
C MET A 209 -33.40 -8.72 -22.82
N TYR A 210 -33.49 -9.04 -21.52
CA TYR A 210 -34.66 -9.65 -20.88
C TYR A 210 -35.28 -8.75 -19.80
N LYS A 211 -34.48 -7.91 -19.13
CA LYS A 211 -34.95 -6.95 -18.12
C LYS A 211 -34.10 -5.67 -18.17
N ALA A 212 -34.73 -4.50 -18.07
CA ALA A 212 -34.00 -3.25 -17.84
C ALA A 212 -33.26 -3.28 -16.49
N PRO A 213 -32.01 -2.77 -16.40
CA PRO A 213 -31.26 -2.71 -15.15
C PRO A 213 -32.03 -1.99 -14.04
N ASP A 214 -32.23 -2.68 -12.93
CA ASP A 214 -32.98 -2.19 -11.77
C ASP A 214 -32.00 -1.60 -10.76
N ILE A 215 -32.02 -0.27 -10.60
CA ILE A 215 -31.06 0.44 -9.74
C ILE A 215 -31.70 0.64 -8.36
N PRO A 216 -31.26 -0.09 -7.31
CA PRO A 216 -31.84 0.02 -5.99
C PRO A 216 -31.66 1.42 -5.40
N LYS A 217 -32.67 1.90 -4.66
CA LYS A 217 -32.58 3.18 -3.94
C LYS A 217 -31.49 3.12 -2.87
N VAL A 218 -30.54 4.03 -2.97
CA VAL A 218 -29.41 4.16 -2.04
C VAL A 218 -29.69 5.16 -0.92
N ARG A 219 -28.92 5.06 0.18
CA ARG A 219 -28.89 6.05 1.26
C ARG A 219 -28.05 7.25 0.84
N ALA A 220 -28.48 7.95 -0.21
CA ALA A 220 -27.70 8.94 -0.96
C ALA A 220 -26.98 9.96 -0.06
N HIS A 221 -27.72 10.71 0.77
CA HIS A 221 -27.11 11.65 1.72
C HIS A 221 -26.06 11.04 2.66
N LEU A 222 -26.26 9.81 3.14
CA LEU A 222 -25.29 9.12 4.00
C LEU A 222 -24.01 8.80 3.21
N PHE A 223 -24.14 8.26 2.00
CA PHE A 223 -23.00 7.91 1.15
C PHE A 223 -22.23 9.15 0.72
N ALA A 224 -22.90 10.26 0.44
CA ALA A 224 -22.24 11.55 0.20
C ALA A 224 -21.33 11.96 1.36
N ARG A 225 -21.80 11.85 2.60
CA ARG A 225 -21.00 12.17 3.80
C ARG A 225 -19.88 11.16 4.10
N LEU A 226 -20.05 9.88 3.76
CA LEU A 226 -18.97 8.90 3.83
C LEU A 226 -17.86 9.22 2.81
N CYS A 227 -18.23 9.56 1.57
CA CYS A 227 -17.30 9.99 0.53
C CYS A 227 -16.56 11.28 0.91
N LEU A 228 -17.19 12.21 1.64
CA LEU A 228 -16.50 13.39 2.18
C LEU A 228 -15.51 13.04 3.30
N ALA A 229 -15.82 12.09 4.20
CA ALA A 229 -14.84 11.60 5.19
C ALA A 229 -13.63 10.94 4.51
N ALA A 230 -13.85 10.13 3.47
CA ALA A 230 -12.76 9.58 2.65
C ALA A 230 -11.90 10.69 2.00
N ALA A 231 -12.53 11.76 1.50
CA ALA A 231 -11.81 12.92 0.97
C ALA A 231 -11.00 13.67 2.05
N GLU A 232 -11.52 13.79 3.27
CA GLU A 232 -10.83 14.39 4.41
C GLU A 232 -9.62 13.55 4.86
N HIS A 233 -9.74 12.22 4.86
CA HIS A 233 -8.61 11.30 5.08
C HIS A 233 -7.55 11.40 3.98
N ALA A 234 -7.95 11.42 2.70
CA ALA A 234 -7.03 11.57 1.58
C ALA A 234 -6.34 12.95 1.57
N ALA A 235 -7.05 14.02 1.97
CA ALA A 235 -6.44 15.34 2.18
C ALA A 235 -5.39 15.31 3.30
N ARG A 236 -5.69 14.65 4.42
CA ARG A 236 -4.74 14.43 5.53
C ARG A 236 -3.51 13.64 5.07
N ALA A 237 -3.71 12.59 4.26
CA ALA A 237 -2.63 11.80 3.68
C ALA A 237 -1.73 12.66 2.77
N SER A 238 -2.32 13.44 1.86
CA SER A 238 -1.59 14.35 0.95
C SER A 238 -0.74 15.37 1.71
N ALA A 239 -1.32 16.04 2.72
CA ALA A 239 -0.61 17.00 3.56
C ALA A 239 0.58 16.38 4.31
N GLN A 240 0.42 15.15 4.82
CA GLN A 240 1.48 14.43 5.52
C GLN A 240 2.62 13.99 4.59
N LEU A 241 2.31 13.50 3.38
CA LEU A 241 3.32 13.16 2.37
C LEU A 241 4.08 14.41 1.86
N GLN A 242 3.39 15.54 1.71
CA GLN A 242 4.02 16.82 1.37
C GLN A 242 4.93 17.34 2.49
N ALA A 243 4.50 17.22 3.76
CA ALA A 243 5.33 17.55 4.91
C ALA A 243 6.59 16.65 5.02
N ALA A 244 6.48 15.37 4.67
CA ALA A 244 7.63 14.48 4.54
C ALA A 244 8.60 14.94 3.43
N ALA A 245 8.08 15.28 2.26
CA ALA A 245 8.88 15.75 1.11
C ALA A 245 9.59 17.10 1.34
N ALA A 246 9.08 17.94 2.26
CA ALA A 246 9.76 19.16 2.69
C ALA A 246 11.02 18.88 3.55
N SER A 247 11.18 17.67 4.09
CA SER A 247 12.37 17.29 4.86
C SER A 247 13.53 16.85 3.94
N THR A 248 14.40 17.81 3.61
CA THR A 248 15.51 17.62 2.66
C THR A 248 16.51 16.51 3.01
N MET A 249 16.53 16.04 4.26
CA MET A 249 17.45 14.99 4.73
C MET A 249 17.01 13.55 4.39
N ALA A 250 15.72 13.32 4.07
CA ALA A 250 15.17 11.98 3.91
C ALA A 250 14.92 11.57 2.45
N GLY A 251 15.09 12.50 1.51
CA GLY A 251 14.67 12.32 0.11
C GLY A 251 13.22 12.73 -0.14
N LYS A 252 12.84 12.77 -1.42
CA LYS A 252 11.49 13.17 -1.85
C LYS A 252 10.58 11.94 -1.92
N VAL A 253 9.31 12.10 -1.54
CA VAL A 253 8.27 11.08 -1.76
C VAL A 253 8.02 10.92 -3.27
N ASP A 254 7.82 9.67 -3.71
CA ASP A 254 7.41 9.34 -5.07
C ASP A 254 6.21 10.19 -5.55
N GLY A 255 6.35 10.73 -6.76
CA GLY A 255 5.34 11.58 -7.39
C GLY A 255 4.08 10.80 -7.81
N GLU A 256 4.19 9.51 -8.13
CA GLU A 256 3.02 8.70 -8.49
C GLU A 256 2.13 8.45 -7.26
N LEU A 257 2.71 8.13 -6.10
CA LEU A 257 1.97 8.06 -4.83
C LEU A 257 1.28 9.39 -4.48
N VAL A 258 1.99 10.53 -4.52
CA VAL A 258 1.38 11.84 -4.19
C VAL A 258 0.23 12.17 -5.13
N LYS A 259 0.37 11.84 -6.43
CA LYS A 259 -0.70 11.99 -7.41
C LYS A 259 -1.87 11.07 -7.13
N TYR A 260 -1.63 9.79 -6.80
CA TYR A 260 -2.68 8.82 -6.47
C TYR A 260 -3.56 9.31 -5.32
N VAL A 261 -2.95 9.83 -4.25
CA VAL A 261 -3.67 10.36 -3.09
C VAL A 261 -4.53 11.59 -3.45
N GLU A 262 -4.02 12.47 -4.32
CA GLU A 262 -4.75 13.65 -4.80
C GLU A 262 -5.90 13.28 -5.77
N ASP A 263 -5.69 12.32 -6.67
CA ASP A 263 -6.75 11.81 -7.54
C ASP A 263 -7.81 11.06 -6.70
N LEU A 264 -7.44 10.25 -5.70
CA LEU A 264 -8.38 9.62 -4.75
C LEU A 264 -9.19 10.66 -3.97
N ARG A 265 -8.56 11.74 -3.52
CA ARG A 265 -9.22 12.87 -2.83
C ARG A 265 -10.29 13.50 -3.72
N ARG A 266 -9.97 13.74 -5.01
CA ARG A 266 -10.89 14.29 -6.01
C ARG A 266 -12.02 13.33 -6.34
N THR A 267 -11.72 12.05 -6.58
CA THR A 267 -12.73 11.00 -6.80
C THR A 267 -13.69 10.87 -5.63
N SER A 268 -13.18 10.97 -4.39
CA SER A 268 -14.01 10.96 -3.19
C SER A 268 -14.98 12.15 -3.14
N ARG A 269 -14.50 13.37 -3.48
CA ARG A 269 -15.38 14.56 -3.58
C ARG A 269 -16.37 14.46 -4.74
N ALA A 270 -15.97 13.90 -5.87
CA ALA A 270 -16.84 13.67 -7.02
C ALA A 270 -17.95 12.65 -6.72
N LYS A 271 -17.63 11.53 -6.04
CA LYS A 271 -18.61 10.57 -5.52
C LYS A 271 -19.58 11.24 -4.53
N ALA A 272 -19.11 12.15 -3.69
CA ALA A 272 -19.98 12.94 -2.81
C ALA A 272 -20.94 13.84 -3.60
N CYS A 273 -20.44 14.59 -4.59
CA CYS A 273 -21.28 15.36 -5.52
C CYS A 273 -22.34 14.49 -6.20
N ARG A 274 -21.94 13.32 -6.75
CA ARG A 274 -22.86 12.35 -7.36
C ARG A 274 -23.99 11.96 -6.41
N PHE A 275 -23.67 11.62 -5.17
CA PHE A 275 -24.69 11.24 -4.18
C PHE A 275 -25.57 12.40 -3.72
N PHE A 276 -25.07 13.64 -3.60
CA PHE A 276 -25.96 14.80 -3.41
C PHE A 276 -26.87 15.05 -4.63
N GLY A 277 -26.40 14.75 -5.84
CA GLY A 277 -27.22 14.76 -7.05
C GLY A 277 -28.34 13.73 -7.00
N ILE A 278 -28.05 12.50 -6.58
CA ILE A 278 -29.04 11.43 -6.41
C ILE A 278 -30.07 11.80 -5.31
N ASP A 279 -29.61 12.36 -4.19
CA ASP A 279 -30.47 12.85 -3.10
C ASP A 279 -31.44 13.95 -3.59
N ALA A 280 -30.93 14.89 -4.40
CA ALA A 280 -31.74 15.94 -5.02
C ALA A 280 -32.74 15.41 -6.06
N GLU A 281 -32.35 14.43 -6.90
CA GLU A 281 -33.26 13.82 -7.88
C GLU A 281 -34.39 13.02 -7.22
N LEU A 282 -34.08 12.25 -6.17
CA LEU A 282 -35.07 11.57 -5.33
C LEU A 282 -36.04 12.57 -4.66
N GLY A 283 -35.57 13.78 -4.38
CA GLY A 283 -36.38 14.93 -3.91
C GLY A 283 -37.10 15.71 -5.01
N GLY A 284 -37.06 15.25 -6.27
CA GLY A 284 -37.71 15.90 -7.43
C GLY A 284 -36.98 17.12 -7.99
N GLN A 285 -35.78 17.44 -7.50
CA GLN A 285 -34.98 18.62 -7.90
C GLN A 285 -33.94 18.27 -8.96
N SER A 286 -34.40 17.83 -10.14
CA SER A 286 -33.53 17.42 -11.26
C SER A 286 -32.57 18.53 -11.74
N GLY A 287 -32.97 19.81 -11.68
CA GLY A 287 -32.07 20.93 -11.98
C GLY A 287 -30.87 20.98 -11.03
N THR A 288 -31.13 20.88 -9.72
CA THR A 288 -30.11 20.77 -8.66
C THR A 288 -29.26 19.50 -8.82
N ALA A 289 -29.88 18.39 -9.21
CA ALA A 289 -29.19 17.12 -9.42
C ALA A 289 -28.14 17.21 -10.55
N ILE A 290 -28.50 17.82 -11.68
CA ILE A 290 -27.57 18.05 -12.79
C ILE A 290 -26.42 18.99 -12.37
N ALA A 291 -26.73 20.04 -11.60
CA ALA A 291 -25.70 20.96 -11.09
C ALA A 291 -24.70 20.25 -10.17
N TRP A 292 -25.14 19.30 -9.34
CA TRP A 292 -24.24 18.45 -8.56
C TRP A 292 -23.37 17.54 -9.43
N LEU A 293 -23.90 16.94 -10.51
CA LEU A 293 -23.07 16.15 -11.44
C LEU A 293 -22.00 17.02 -12.12
N ASN A 294 -22.36 18.22 -12.55
CA ASN A 294 -21.41 19.19 -13.12
C ASN A 294 -20.30 19.56 -12.11
N ALA A 295 -20.66 19.73 -10.82
CA ALA A 295 -19.70 19.96 -9.76
C ALA A 295 -18.78 18.73 -9.51
N GLY A 296 -19.30 17.51 -9.65
CA GLY A 296 -18.52 16.28 -9.59
C GLY A 296 -17.48 16.18 -10.72
N LEU A 297 -17.90 16.45 -11.96
CA LEU A 297 -17.00 16.49 -13.12
C LEU A 297 -15.91 17.56 -12.96
N GLN A 298 -16.27 18.73 -12.40
CA GLN A 298 -15.32 19.81 -12.09
C GLN A 298 -14.24 19.38 -11.08
N GLU A 299 -14.58 18.66 -10.01
CA GLU A 299 -13.62 18.12 -9.02
C GLU A 299 -12.60 17.15 -9.67
N LEU A 300 -13.07 16.29 -10.59
CA LEU A 300 -12.22 15.38 -11.37
C LEU A 300 -11.31 16.13 -12.38
N GLY A 301 -11.57 17.41 -12.65
CA GLY A 301 -10.89 18.19 -13.68
C GLY A 301 -11.42 17.91 -15.10
N ALA A 302 -12.61 17.35 -15.23
CA ALA A 302 -13.33 17.23 -16.49
C ALA A 302 -14.07 18.55 -16.77
N GLU A 303 -13.35 19.56 -17.25
CA GLU A 303 -13.98 20.80 -17.74
C GLU A 303 -14.91 20.50 -18.93
N ARG A 304 -16.22 20.61 -18.72
CA ARG A 304 -17.15 20.94 -19.81
C ARG A 304 -16.88 22.39 -20.21
N LYS A 305 -15.92 22.59 -21.11
CA LYS A 305 -15.85 23.84 -21.85
C LYS A 305 -17.06 23.95 -22.76
N ASP A 306 -17.88 24.96 -22.50
CA ASP A 306 -18.76 25.55 -23.50
C ASP A 306 -17.91 26.07 -24.65
N ASP A 307 -17.56 25.21 -25.61
CA ASP A 307 -17.48 25.58 -27.03
C ASP A 307 -17.21 24.39 -27.97
N LYS A 308 -17.85 24.49 -29.13
CA LYS A 308 -18.07 23.48 -30.20
C LYS A 308 -16.83 22.87 -30.90
N LYS A 309 -15.64 22.74 -30.26
CA LYS A 309 -14.38 22.39 -30.96
C LYS A 309 -13.46 21.30 -30.38
N SER A 310 -13.70 20.69 -29.20
CA SER A 310 -12.78 19.67 -28.62
C SER A 310 -13.28 18.21 -28.60
N PHE A 311 -14.45 17.91 -29.18
CA PHE A 311 -15.15 16.64 -28.97
C PHE A 311 -14.50 15.37 -29.58
N GLY A 312 -13.62 15.49 -30.59
CA GLY A 312 -13.03 14.31 -31.25
C GLY A 312 -11.87 13.68 -30.49
N LEU A 313 -10.79 14.44 -30.29
CA LEU A 313 -9.54 13.93 -29.70
C LEU A 313 -9.67 13.58 -28.21
N SER A 314 -10.53 14.28 -27.47
CA SER A 314 -10.80 14.02 -26.05
C SER A 314 -11.48 12.67 -25.83
N ARG A 315 -12.51 12.36 -26.64
CA ARG A 315 -13.20 11.06 -26.63
C ARG A 315 -12.27 9.93 -27.04
N LEU A 316 -11.49 10.08 -28.10
CA LEU A 316 -10.54 9.06 -28.55
C LEU A 316 -9.44 8.77 -27.50
N LYS A 317 -8.89 9.83 -26.87
CA LYS A 317 -7.89 9.68 -25.79
C LYS A 317 -8.48 8.98 -24.56
N ARG A 318 -9.76 9.25 -24.24
CA ARG A 318 -10.48 8.59 -23.15
C ARG A 318 -10.71 7.11 -23.46
N GLU A 319 -11.26 6.78 -24.63
CA GLU A 319 -11.49 5.40 -25.07
C GLU A 319 -10.19 4.57 -25.08
N TRP A 320 -9.06 5.17 -25.49
CA TRP A 320 -7.76 4.53 -25.44
C TRP A 320 -7.24 4.34 -24.00
N SER A 321 -7.49 5.30 -23.11
CA SER A 321 -7.20 5.16 -21.68
C SER A 321 -8.06 4.09 -21.02
N ASP A 322 -9.34 4.01 -21.39
CA ASP A 322 -10.29 3.00 -20.91
C ASP A 322 -9.83 1.59 -21.29
N LYS A 323 -9.55 1.35 -22.59
CA LYS A 323 -9.00 0.08 -23.09
C LYS A 323 -7.66 -0.29 -22.47
N ARG A 324 -6.83 0.69 -22.09
CA ARG A 324 -5.56 0.44 -21.37
C ARG A 324 -5.82 0.02 -19.92
N GLU A 325 -6.84 0.57 -19.28
CA GLU A 325 -7.20 0.28 -17.90
C GLU A 325 -7.90 -1.07 -17.77
N ASP A 326 -8.83 -1.42 -18.67
CA ASP A 326 -9.44 -2.77 -18.67
C ASP A 326 -8.35 -3.85 -18.84
N LYS A 327 -7.42 -3.65 -19.78
CA LYS A 327 -6.27 -4.54 -20.01
C LYS A 327 -5.29 -4.61 -18.84
N ARG A 328 -5.24 -3.59 -17.98
CA ARG A 328 -4.46 -3.58 -16.73
C ARG A 328 -5.16 -4.41 -15.66
N VAL A 329 -6.48 -4.28 -15.54
CA VAL A 329 -7.30 -5.10 -14.64
C VAL A 329 -7.19 -6.56 -15.05
N GLU A 330 -7.41 -6.92 -16.31
CA GLU A 330 -7.28 -8.30 -16.83
C GLU A 330 -5.93 -8.96 -16.53
N ARG A 331 -4.86 -8.18 -16.50
CA ARG A 331 -3.49 -8.66 -16.26
C ARG A 331 -3.04 -8.60 -14.79
N GLU A 332 -3.90 -8.08 -13.91
CA GLU A 332 -3.58 -7.78 -12.51
C GLU A 332 -2.41 -6.76 -12.35
N THR A 333 -2.11 -5.97 -13.38
CA THR A 333 -0.96 -5.02 -13.43
C THR A 333 -1.41 -3.57 -13.28
N ASP A 334 -0.94 -2.86 -12.26
CA ASP A 334 -1.04 -1.38 -12.08
C ASP A 334 -2.43 -0.76 -12.31
N TRP A 335 -3.50 -1.55 -12.19
CA TRP A 335 -4.88 -1.09 -12.26
C TRP A 335 -5.26 -0.21 -11.05
N GLY A 336 -6.25 0.67 -11.23
CA GLY A 336 -6.73 1.58 -10.19
C GLY A 336 -5.75 2.69 -9.81
N ALA A 337 -4.63 2.86 -10.53
CA ALA A 337 -3.60 3.88 -10.26
C ALA A 337 -4.07 5.34 -10.46
N ASP A 338 -5.32 5.54 -10.88
CA ASP A 338 -5.99 6.82 -11.04
C ASP A 338 -6.93 7.17 -9.87
N GLY A 339 -6.92 6.40 -8.78
CA GLY A 339 -7.80 6.61 -7.63
C GLY A 339 -9.29 6.45 -7.94
N GLY A 340 -9.65 5.65 -8.95
CA GLY A 340 -11.04 5.40 -9.37
C GLY A 340 -11.65 6.52 -10.22
N LYS A 341 -10.83 7.44 -10.71
CA LYS A 341 -11.24 8.63 -11.46
C LYS A 341 -11.97 8.30 -12.77
N LEU A 342 -11.47 7.36 -13.56
CA LEU A 342 -12.10 6.91 -14.80
C LEU A 342 -13.45 6.25 -14.54
N GLU A 343 -13.53 5.39 -13.53
CA GLU A 343 -14.77 4.74 -13.08
C GLU A 343 -15.83 5.77 -12.69
N GLU A 344 -15.49 6.72 -11.82
CA GLU A 344 -16.44 7.75 -11.39
C GLU A 344 -16.83 8.70 -12.53
N THR A 345 -15.91 9.05 -13.43
CA THR A 345 -16.24 9.88 -14.61
C THR A 345 -17.29 9.20 -15.49
N ARG A 346 -17.20 7.88 -15.70
CA ARG A 346 -18.20 7.12 -16.49
C ARG A 346 -19.57 7.13 -15.81
N VAL A 347 -19.63 6.99 -14.48
CA VAL A 347 -20.90 7.07 -13.74
C VAL A 347 -21.52 8.47 -13.82
N LEU A 348 -20.72 9.52 -13.62
CA LEU A 348 -21.18 10.91 -13.72
C LEU A 348 -21.72 11.25 -15.12
N ASP A 349 -21.07 10.77 -16.18
CA ASP A 349 -21.55 10.98 -17.55
C ASP A 349 -22.85 10.23 -17.84
N MET A 350 -22.95 8.95 -17.47
CA MET A 350 -24.18 8.16 -17.64
C MET A 350 -25.38 8.82 -16.93
N LEU A 351 -25.19 9.26 -15.68
CA LEU A 351 -26.22 10.01 -14.95
C LEU A 351 -26.51 11.37 -15.58
N SER A 352 -25.48 12.06 -16.09
CA SER A 352 -25.65 13.36 -16.74
C SER A 352 -26.45 13.23 -18.04
N GLU A 353 -26.15 12.27 -18.90
CA GLU A 353 -26.88 12.06 -20.15
C GLU A 353 -28.36 11.72 -19.86
N LYS A 354 -28.62 10.84 -18.90
CA LYS A 354 -29.97 10.50 -18.44
C LYS A 354 -30.73 11.71 -17.92
N TRP A 355 -30.17 12.45 -16.96
CA TRP A 355 -30.88 13.53 -16.28
C TRP A 355 -31.01 14.79 -17.11
N ASN A 356 -30.02 15.15 -17.95
CA ASN A 356 -30.19 16.28 -18.87
C ASN A 356 -31.30 15.97 -19.88
N LYS A 357 -31.29 14.78 -20.51
CA LYS A 357 -32.38 14.37 -21.43
C LYS A 357 -33.75 14.43 -20.76
N MET A 358 -33.88 13.95 -19.51
CA MET A 358 -35.14 14.01 -18.75
C MET A 358 -35.55 15.45 -18.40
N ASN A 359 -34.60 16.31 -18.03
CA ASN A 359 -34.88 17.70 -17.71
C ASN A 359 -35.29 18.50 -18.95
N ASP A 360 -34.57 18.34 -20.06
CA ASP A 360 -34.82 19.08 -21.30
C ASP A 360 -36.13 18.67 -22.00
N THR A 361 -36.63 17.45 -21.73
CA THR A 361 -37.85 16.92 -22.40
C THR A 361 -39.10 16.89 -21.52
N VAL A 362 -38.97 16.80 -20.18
CA VAL A 362 -40.12 16.59 -19.27
C VAL A 362 -40.17 17.61 -18.14
N LEU A 363 -39.06 17.90 -17.47
CA LEU A 363 -39.10 18.61 -16.17
C LEU A 363 -38.80 20.11 -16.24
N THR A 364 -38.04 20.54 -17.26
CA THR A 364 -37.67 21.92 -17.61
C THR A 364 -37.18 22.78 -16.44
N GLN A 365 -36.51 22.17 -15.44
CA GLN A 365 -36.01 22.88 -14.27
C GLN A 365 -34.73 23.65 -14.59
N ALA A 366 -34.60 24.84 -14.01
CA ALA A 366 -33.36 25.63 -14.09
C ALA A 366 -32.21 24.93 -13.35
N ILE A 367 -31.04 24.87 -13.99
CA ILE A 367 -29.83 24.29 -13.42
C ILE A 367 -29.07 25.39 -12.65
N PRO A 368 -28.92 25.32 -11.31
CA PRO A 368 -28.20 26.32 -10.54
C PRO A 368 -26.67 26.25 -10.75
N PRO A 369 -25.92 27.33 -10.48
CA PRO A 369 -24.46 27.32 -10.56
C PRO A 369 -23.82 26.40 -9.51
N THR A 370 -22.67 25.80 -9.85
CA THR A 370 -21.99 24.80 -9.00
C THR A 370 -21.35 25.39 -7.74
N GLY A 371 -20.80 26.61 -7.81
CA GLY A 371 -20.09 27.25 -6.70
C GLY A 371 -20.90 27.34 -5.40
N PRO A 372 -22.14 27.88 -5.41
CA PRO A 372 -23.01 27.90 -4.24
C PRO A 372 -23.45 26.53 -3.70
N LEU A 373 -23.36 25.46 -4.50
CA LEU A 373 -23.60 24.09 -4.03
C LEU A 373 -22.37 23.55 -3.30
N LEU A 374 -21.18 23.70 -3.89
CA LEU A 374 -19.91 23.30 -3.27
C LEU A 374 -19.69 24.01 -1.92
N ALA A 375 -20.07 25.28 -1.81
CA ALA A 375 -20.02 26.05 -0.56
C ALA A 375 -21.00 25.56 0.54
N LYS A 376 -21.98 24.73 0.19
CA LYS A 376 -22.96 24.12 1.10
C LYS A 376 -22.64 22.65 1.44
N MET A 377 -21.51 22.12 1.00
CA MET A 377 -21.11 20.76 1.38
C MET A 377 -21.01 20.63 2.91
N PRO A 378 -21.67 19.64 3.53
CA PRO A 378 -21.50 19.35 4.95
C PRO A 378 -20.12 18.74 5.21
N THR A 379 -19.76 18.52 6.48
CA THR A 379 -18.57 17.72 6.82
C THR A 379 -18.79 16.23 6.58
N GLY A 380 -17.67 15.51 6.46
CA GLY A 380 -17.64 14.06 6.46
C GLY A 380 -18.40 13.42 7.61
N ARG A 381 -18.69 12.13 7.45
CA ARG A 381 -19.15 11.26 8.55
C ARG A 381 -18.19 10.10 8.69
N GLU A 382 -17.51 10.04 9.82
CA GLU A 382 -16.68 8.90 10.19
C GLU A 382 -17.54 7.63 10.35
N ILE A 383 -17.00 6.48 9.94
CA ILE A 383 -17.63 5.16 10.06
C ILE A 383 -16.73 4.11 10.71
N HIS A 384 -15.41 4.26 10.54
CA HIS A 384 -14.42 3.31 11.04
C HIS A 384 -13.79 3.82 12.34
N SER A 385 -13.70 2.94 13.34
CA SER A 385 -12.85 3.15 14.52
C SER A 385 -11.71 2.16 14.46
N VAL A 386 -10.54 2.63 13.98
CA VAL A 386 -9.33 1.80 13.87
C VAL A 386 -8.96 1.27 15.25
N GLN A 387 -8.91 -0.05 15.39
CA GLN A 387 -8.48 -0.67 16.64
C GLN A 387 -6.96 -0.52 16.79
N PRO A 388 -6.42 -0.18 17.98
CA PRO A 388 -4.99 -0.12 18.18
C PRO A 388 -4.32 -1.46 17.87
N PHE A 389 -3.25 -1.43 17.07
CA PHE A 389 -2.50 -2.63 16.74
C PHE A 389 -1.87 -3.25 18.00
N GLN A 390 -2.23 -4.50 18.29
CA GLN A 390 -1.66 -5.26 19.39
C GLN A 390 -0.33 -5.89 18.94
N ALA A 391 0.77 -5.28 19.37
CA ALA A 391 2.11 -5.75 19.03
C ALA A 391 2.35 -7.16 19.59
N PRO A 392 2.73 -8.15 18.77
CA PRO A 392 2.92 -9.52 19.24
C PRO A 392 4.13 -9.60 20.17
N THR A 393 3.97 -10.36 21.25
CA THR A 393 5.02 -10.63 22.24
C THR A 393 5.45 -12.10 22.15
N LEU A 394 6.71 -12.38 22.52
CA LEU A 394 7.12 -13.77 22.74
C LEU A 394 6.51 -14.29 24.04
N ASP A 395 6.14 -15.56 24.05
CA ASP A 395 5.74 -16.24 25.26
C ASP A 395 6.94 -16.42 26.21
N LYS A 396 6.64 -16.57 27.50
CA LYS A 396 7.68 -16.67 28.53
C LYS A 396 8.59 -17.90 28.33
N HIS A 397 8.06 -19.03 27.88
CA HIS A 397 8.85 -20.25 27.68
C HIS A 397 9.86 -20.07 26.55
N THR A 398 9.46 -19.47 25.42
CA THR A 398 10.38 -19.11 24.33
C THR A 398 11.46 -18.14 24.81
N LEU A 399 11.11 -17.10 25.56
CA LEU A 399 12.10 -16.18 26.15
C LEU A 399 13.07 -16.89 27.10
N ASP A 400 12.56 -17.78 27.97
CA ASP A 400 13.37 -18.53 28.93
C ASP A 400 14.31 -19.52 28.23
N SER A 401 13.88 -20.16 27.13
CA SER A 401 14.75 -21.00 26.28
C SER A 401 15.81 -20.24 25.48
N MET A 402 15.67 -18.90 25.37
CA MET A 402 16.61 -18.01 24.67
C MET A 402 17.60 -17.35 25.61
N ARG A 403 17.49 -17.56 26.92
CA ARG A 403 18.49 -17.08 27.88
C ARG A 403 19.81 -17.78 27.60
N ALA A 404 20.92 -17.02 27.70
CA ALA A 404 22.22 -17.63 27.79
C ALA A 404 22.23 -18.61 28.98
N LEU A 405 22.99 -19.70 28.86
CA LEU A 405 23.37 -20.48 30.04
C LEU A 405 24.05 -19.51 31.02
N PRO A 406 23.84 -19.66 32.35
CA PRO A 406 24.62 -18.90 33.32
C PRO A 406 26.10 -19.02 32.96
N GLU A 407 26.83 -17.91 32.96
CA GLU A 407 28.28 -17.97 32.85
C GLU A 407 28.76 -18.94 33.92
N GLN A 408 29.35 -20.06 33.50
CA GLN A 408 30.19 -20.82 34.41
C GLN A 408 31.37 -19.89 34.67
N THR A 409 31.34 -19.25 35.83
CA THR A 409 32.54 -18.64 36.40
C THR A 409 33.59 -19.73 36.41
N ASP A 410 34.70 -19.51 35.69
CA ASP A 410 35.87 -20.39 35.68
C ASP A 410 36.59 -20.35 37.05
N GLU A 411 35.88 -20.71 38.12
CA GLU A 411 36.43 -21.12 39.41
C GLU A 411 36.89 -22.57 39.33
N PHE A 412 37.72 -22.87 38.32
CA PHE A 412 38.60 -24.03 38.32
C PHE A 412 40.06 -23.59 38.27
N GLY A 413 40.41 -22.69 39.20
CA GLY A 413 41.78 -22.51 39.67
C GLY A 413 42.23 -23.79 40.37
N GLY A 414 42.78 -24.72 39.60
CA GLY A 414 43.33 -25.99 40.08
C GLY A 414 44.49 -26.41 39.19
N ASP A 415 45.71 -26.20 39.68
CA ASP A 415 46.95 -26.49 38.96
C ASP A 415 46.98 -27.93 38.43
N LEU A 416 47.12 -28.08 37.11
CA LEU A 416 47.62 -29.31 36.48
C LEU A 416 48.99 -28.99 35.86
N PRO A 417 50.09 -29.52 36.41
CA PRO A 417 51.43 -29.14 35.97
C PRO A 417 51.72 -29.66 34.56
N SER A 418 52.26 -28.77 33.73
CA SER A 418 52.87 -29.12 32.44
C SER A 418 54.07 -30.04 32.69
N SER A 419 54.09 -31.20 32.03
CA SER A 419 55.19 -32.17 32.10
C SER A 419 55.76 -32.39 30.70
N ASP A 420 56.92 -31.81 30.44
CA ASP A 420 57.70 -32.00 29.22
C ASP A 420 58.82 -33.05 29.41
N ASP A 421 59.18 -33.69 28.30
CA ASP A 421 60.45 -34.41 27.99
C ASP A 421 60.83 -35.67 28.81
N GLU A 422 61.40 -36.75 28.24
CA GLU A 422 62.32 -36.85 27.08
C GLU A 422 62.25 -38.21 26.32
N SER A 423 62.94 -38.22 25.17
CA SER A 423 63.76 -39.31 24.60
C SER A 423 63.28 -40.09 23.35
N ALA A 424 64.08 -39.90 22.30
CA ALA A 424 63.90 -40.27 20.90
C ALA A 424 64.21 -41.74 20.54
N GLN A 425 63.80 -42.13 19.31
CA GLN A 425 64.54 -42.86 18.24
C GLN A 425 63.60 -43.82 17.45
N THR A 426 63.65 -43.98 16.11
CA THR A 426 64.26 -43.25 14.98
C THR A 426 63.66 -43.78 13.65
N LEU A 427 63.66 -43.01 12.55
CA LEU A 427 64.20 -43.40 11.21
C LEU A 427 63.99 -42.29 10.15
N VAL A 428 64.78 -42.36 9.07
CA VAL A 428 65.18 -41.21 8.22
C VAL A 428 65.00 -41.52 6.72
N SER A 429 64.63 -40.54 5.87
CA SER A 429 65.20 -40.35 4.50
C SER A 429 64.65 -39.16 3.68
N GLY A 430 65.56 -38.34 3.12
CA GLY A 430 65.43 -37.58 1.86
C GLY A 430 64.44 -36.39 1.83
N ALA A 431 64.79 -35.10 1.94
CA ALA A 431 65.89 -34.26 1.40
C ALA A 431 65.60 -33.58 0.03
N TYR A 432 65.77 -32.25 0.04
CA TYR A 432 65.55 -31.17 -0.96
C TYR A 432 66.55 -31.23 -2.18
N PRO A 433 66.53 -30.35 -3.24
CA PRO A 433 66.24 -28.91 -3.16
C PRO A 433 65.54 -28.19 -4.35
N GLU A 434 65.38 -26.87 -4.16
CA GLU A 434 64.80 -25.87 -5.06
C GLU A 434 65.62 -25.61 -6.35
N SER A 435 64.97 -25.02 -7.36
CA SER A 435 65.64 -24.17 -8.36
C SER A 435 64.69 -23.15 -8.99
N THR A 436 65.16 -21.91 -9.13
CA THR A 436 64.44 -20.74 -9.66
C THR A 436 64.43 -20.70 -11.19
N GLY A 437 63.35 -20.20 -11.83
CA GLY A 437 63.42 -19.81 -13.25
C GLY A 437 62.12 -19.54 -14.02
N THR A 438 61.59 -18.32 -13.93
CA THR A 438 60.91 -17.67 -15.09
C THR A 438 61.98 -17.18 -16.07
N PRO A 439 61.78 -17.09 -17.41
CA PRO A 439 60.54 -16.59 -18.05
C PRO A 439 60.11 -17.25 -19.38
N GLY A 440 58.90 -16.94 -19.89
CA GLY A 440 58.62 -17.14 -21.32
C GLY A 440 57.18 -17.23 -21.83
N ARG A 441 56.61 -16.07 -22.22
CA ARG A 441 56.01 -15.84 -23.56
C ARG A 441 54.66 -16.51 -23.98
N SER A 442 53.64 -15.64 -24.06
CA SER A 442 52.57 -15.56 -25.09
C SER A 442 51.51 -16.67 -25.23
N GLY A 443 50.22 -16.28 -25.13
CA GLY A 443 49.07 -17.14 -25.49
C GLY A 443 47.70 -16.46 -25.36
N SER A 444 47.23 -15.89 -26.46
CA SER A 444 45.90 -15.31 -26.80
C SER A 444 44.61 -15.86 -26.15
N ALA A 445 43.53 -15.06 -26.28
CA ALA A 445 42.07 -15.38 -26.19
C ALA A 445 41.51 -15.65 -24.77
N SER A 446 40.58 -14.84 -24.21
CA SER A 446 39.16 -14.61 -24.60
C SER A 446 38.30 -15.88 -24.43
N ILE A 447 37.22 -15.89 -23.62
CA ILE A 447 35.89 -15.27 -23.84
C ILE A 447 35.06 -15.36 -22.52
N GLY A 448 33.91 -14.65 -22.42
CA GLY A 448 32.93 -14.79 -21.33
C GLY A 448 32.28 -16.20 -21.22
N TYR A 449 31.28 -16.44 -20.39
CA TYR A 449 29.97 -15.76 -20.40
C TYR A 449 29.07 -16.23 -19.24
N TYR A 450 28.05 -15.40 -18.96
CA TYR A 450 26.82 -15.64 -18.15
C TYR A 450 26.96 -15.79 -16.62
#